data_AF-A0A2V6PSF1-F1
#
_entry.id   AF-A0A2V6PSF1-F1
#
_cell.length_a   1.000
_cell.length_b   1.000
_cell.length_c   1.000
_cell.angle_alpha   90.00
_cell.angle_beta   90.00
_cell.angle_gamma   90.00
#
_symmetry.space_group_name_H-M   'P 1'
#
loop_
_entity.id
_entity.type
_entity.pdbx_description
1 polymer ?
#
loop_
_entity_poly.entity_id
_entity_poly.type
_entity_poly.pdbx_seq_one_letter_code
_entity_poly.pdbx_strand_id
1 'polypeptide(L)'
;FPGLGENSAESSYYTWVDQHNTFGLGEDVPMSTANLNDGLVALKDGKMILLRVPYPLGFYAKGFDGRIDDASAGWKGRGLWTTSGDRAPWLMEGGKGKRPIAVHFQIRPDPLAR
;
A
#
# COMPACT_ATOMS: atom_id res chain seq x y z
N PHE A 1 24.49 8.27 -14.80
CA PHE A 1 25.33 7.35 -15.60
C PHE A 1 24.97 7.53 -17.06
N PRO A 2 25.87 8.07 -17.90
CA PRO A 2 25.61 8.16 -19.33
C PRO A 2 25.23 6.79 -19.89
N GLY A 3 24.08 6.69 -20.59
CA GLY A 3 23.62 5.46 -21.24
C GLY A 3 22.69 4.53 -20.45
N LEU A 4 22.19 4.93 -19.26
CA LEU A 4 21.38 4.03 -18.41
C LEU A 4 19.95 3.74 -18.94
N GLY A 5 19.42 4.57 -19.84
CA GLY A 5 18.04 4.43 -20.35
C GLY A 5 16.96 4.69 -19.29
N GLU A 6 15.72 4.30 -19.58
CA GLU A 6 14.63 4.32 -18.59
C GLU A 6 14.83 3.22 -17.55
N ASN A 7 14.85 3.60 -16.28
CA ASN A 7 15.04 2.68 -15.17
C ASN A 7 14.22 3.08 -13.95
N SER A 8 13.90 2.11 -13.11
CA SER A 8 13.26 2.34 -11.81
C SER A 8 14.25 2.06 -10.69
N ALA A 9 14.16 2.86 -9.62
CA ALA A 9 14.86 2.61 -8.37
C ALA A 9 13.92 1.99 -7.31
N GLU A 10 12.70 1.59 -7.68
CA GLU A 10 11.73 1.01 -6.75
C GLU A 10 12.35 -0.15 -5.94
N SER A 11 12.00 -0.20 -4.66
CA SER A 11 12.55 -1.13 -3.68
C SER A 11 11.43 -1.96 -3.04
N SER A 12 10.65 -2.65 -3.89
CA SER A 12 9.62 -3.58 -3.44
C SER A 12 10.23 -4.70 -2.59
N TYR A 13 9.56 -5.04 -1.49
CA TYR A 13 10.02 -6.03 -0.53
C TYR A 13 9.11 -7.25 -0.46
N TYR A 14 7.79 -7.04 -0.47
CA TYR A 14 6.80 -8.11 -0.36
C TYR A 14 5.76 -8.01 -1.48
N THR A 15 5.35 -9.16 -1.99
CA THR A 15 4.38 -9.30 -3.08
C THR A 15 3.41 -10.43 -2.73
N TRP A 16 2.12 -10.21 -2.98
CA TRP A 16 1.07 -11.23 -2.84
C TRP A 16 -0.04 -10.98 -3.88
N VAL A 17 -1.04 -11.87 -3.91
CA VAL A 17 -2.21 -11.74 -4.80
C VAL A 17 -3.45 -11.62 -3.93
N ASP A 18 -4.22 -10.55 -4.12
CA ASP A 18 -5.54 -10.39 -3.49
C ASP A 18 -6.56 -11.29 -4.19
N GLN A 19 -6.56 -12.57 -3.82
CA GLN A 19 -7.42 -13.62 -4.41
C GLN A 19 -8.90 -13.40 -4.13
N HIS A 20 -9.24 -12.73 -3.02
CA HIS A 20 -10.60 -12.67 -2.49
C HIS A 20 -11.20 -11.26 -2.51
N ASN A 21 -10.67 -10.37 -3.35
CA ASN A 21 -11.14 -8.99 -3.47
C ASN A 21 -11.27 -8.29 -2.11
N THR A 22 -10.28 -8.51 -1.25
CA THR A 22 -10.22 -7.93 0.10
C THR A 22 -10.00 -6.42 0.02
N PHE A 23 -9.34 -5.90 -1.01
CA PHE A 23 -9.15 -4.47 -1.16
C PHE A 23 -10.32 -3.77 -1.85
N GLY A 24 -10.93 -4.39 -2.88
CA GLY A 24 -12.01 -3.78 -3.67
C GLY A 24 -11.67 -3.55 -5.16
N LEU A 25 -10.50 -3.98 -5.63
CA LEU A 25 -10.10 -3.89 -7.05
C LEU A 25 -10.54 -5.11 -7.90
N GLY A 26 -11.21 -6.09 -7.31
CA GLY A 26 -11.57 -7.37 -7.90
C GLY A 26 -10.76 -8.53 -7.35
N GLU A 27 -11.08 -9.74 -7.82
CA GLU A 27 -10.36 -10.97 -7.47
C GLU A 27 -9.05 -11.09 -8.27
N ASP A 28 -8.11 -11.85 -7.71
CA ASP A 28 -6.82 -12.20 -8.31
C ASP A 28 -5.96 -11.01 -8.73
N VAL A 29 -5.94 -9.94 -7.94
CA VAL A 29 -5.14 -8.74 -8.21
C VAL A 29 -3.73 -8.90 -7.63
N PRO A 30 -2.65 -8.95 -8.43
CA PRO A 30 -1.29 -8.94 -7.91
C PRO A 30 -0.96 -7.60 -7.29
N MET A 31 -0.31 -7.63 -6.13
CA MET A 31 0.05 -6.45 -5.37
C MET A 31 1.47 -6.55 -4.83
N SER A 32 2.13 -5.42 -4.66
CA SER A 32 3.45 -5.34 -4.02
C SER A 32 3.58 -4.10 -3.14
N THR A 33 4.51 -4.13 -2.19
CA THR A 33 4.98 -2.91 -1.51
C THR A 33 5.68 -1.99 -2.52
N ALA A 34 5.49 -0.68 -2.38
CA ALA A 34 6.10 0.35 -3.21
C ALA A 34 6.88 1.34 -2.33
N ASN A 35 8.04 0.89 -1.83
CA ASN A 35 8.74 1.53 -0.71
C ASN A 35 9.39 2.85 -1.08
N LEU A 36 9.88 3.00 -2.31
CA LEU A 36 10.38 4.30 -2.78
C LEU A 36 9.28 5.15 -3.43
N ASN A 37 8.03 4.69 -3.35
CA ASN A 37 6.83 5.43 -3.74
C ASN A 37 5.87 5.63 -2.55
N ASP A 38 6.34 5.45 -1.32
CA ASP A 38 5.61 5.67 -0.06
C ASP A 38 4.28 4.89 0.05
N GLY A 39 4.22 3.62 -0.36
CA GLY A 39 2.95 2.90 -0.28
C GLY A 39 2.93 1.47 -0.78
N LEU A 40 1.82 1.11 -1.43
CA LEU A 40 1.57 -0.16 -2.09
C LEU A 40 1.29 0.08 -3.57
N VAL A 41 1.44 -0.94 -4.40
CA VAL A 41 1.09 -0.91 -5.82
C VAL A 41 0.27 -2.14 -6.18
N ALA A 42 -0.79 -1.94 -6.97
CA ALA A 42 -1.64 -3.01 -7.50
C ALA A 42 -1.49 -3.07 -9.02
N LEU A 43 -1.39 -4.27 -9.59
CA LEU A 43 -1.46 -4.46 -11.04
C LEU A 43 -2.90 -4.82 -11.43
N LYS A 44 -3.61 -3.90 -12.06
CA LYS A 44 -4.99 -4.10 -12.53
C LYS A 44 -5.10 -3.72 -14.00
N ASP A 45 -5.64 -4.62 -14.81
CA ASP A 45 -5.91 -4.41 -16.24
C ASP A 45 -4.68 -3.87 -17.01
N GLY A 46 -3.50 -4.42 -16.71
CA GLY A 46 -2.22 -4.03 -17.32
C GLY A 46 -1.63 -2.71 -16.81
N LYS A 47 -2.23 -2.09 -15.79
CA LYS A 47 -1.79 -0.81 -15.21
C LYS A 47 -1.38 -0.95 -13.75
N MET A 48 -0.31 -0.27 -13.39
CA MET A 48 0.10 -0.10 -12.00
C MET A 48 -0.72 1.02 -11.36
N ILE A 49 -1.47 0.68 -10.32
CA ILE A 49 -2.22 1.62 -9.48
C ILE A 49 -1.43 1.83 -8.19
N LEU A 50 -0.89 3.03 -8.01
CA LEU A 50 -0.15 3.40 -6.81
C LEU A 50 -1.11 3.82 -5.68
N LEU A 51 -0.98 3.17 -4.53
CA LEU A 51 -1.71 3.44 -3.29
C LEU A 51 -0.74 4.11 -2.30
N ARG A 52 -0.62 5.43 -2.40
CA ARG A 52 0.37 6.20 -1.66
C ARG A 52 -0.16 6.68 -0.30
N VAL A 53 0.67 6.59 0.74
CA VAL A 53 0.49 7.35 1.98
C VAL A 53 1.19 8.70 1.81
N PRO A 54 0.45 9.82 1.71
CA PRO A 54 1.06 11.11 1.43
C PRO A 54 1.78 11.69 2.64
N TYR A 55 1.34 11.37 3.85
CA TYR A 55 1.91 11.84 5.11
C TYR A 55 1.65 10.84 6.25
N PRO A 56 2.57 10.71 7.23
CA PRO A 56 3.88 11.36 7.27
C PRO A 56 4.83 10.85 6.18
N LEU A 57 5.76 11.71 5.74
CA LEU A 57 6.73 11.34 4.72
C LEU A 57 7.67 10.22 5.19
N GLY A 58 8.14 9.40 4.26
CA GLY A 58 9.04 8.27 4.52
C GLY A 58 8.31 6.98 4.87
N PHE A 59 7.12 6.74 4.30
CA PHE A 59 6.37 5.52 4.57
C PHE A 59 7.02 4.32 3.89
N TYR A 60 7.74 3.52 4.67
CA TYR A 60 8.45 2.35 4.17
C TYR A 60 7.70 1.05 4.52
N ALA A 61 6.97 0.45 3.56
CA ALA A 61 6.23 -0.78 3.78
C ALA A 61 7.15 -2.03 3.78
N LYS A 62 6.81 -3.05 4.56
CA LYS A 62 7.53 -4.34 4.54
C LYS A 62 6.63 -5.54 4.37
N GLY A 63 5.41 -5.47 4.88
CA GLY A 63 4.40 -6.50 4.69
C GLY A 63 3.03 -5.84 4.65
N PHE A 64 2.09 -6.53 4.04
CA PHE A 64 0.70 -6.12 4.00
C PHE A 64 -0.17 -7.32 3.68
N ASP A 65 -1.39 -7.30 4.20
CA ASP A 65 -2.38 -8.33 3.97
C ASP A 65 -3.77 -7.69 3.86
N GLY A 66 -4.62 -8.35 3.10
CA GLY A 66 -6.02 -8.00 2.97
C GLY A 66 -6.89 -8.60 4.07
N ARG A 67 -7.90 -7.85 4.50
CA ARG A 67 -8.90 -8.31 5.48
C ARG A 67 -10.31 -7.94 5.04
N ILE A 68 -11.25 -8.85 5.29
CA ILE A 68 -12.68 -8.59 5.26
C ILE A 68 -13.15 -8.70 6.72
N ASP A 69 -13.27 -7.55 7.37
CA ASP A 69 -13.72 -7.44 8.75
C ASP A 69 -15.25 -7.56 8.88
N ASP A 70 -16.00 -7.14 7.85
CA ASP A 70 -17.45 -7.33 7.74
C ASP A 70 -17.88 -7.48 6.28
N ALA A 71 -18.32 -8.68 5.89
CA ALA A 71 -18.76 -8.98 4.54
C ALA A 71 -20.03 -8.20 4.12
N SER A 72 -20.87 -7.79 5.08
CA SER A 72 -22.12 -7.07 4.84
C SER A 72 -21.94 -5.55 4.74
N ALA A 73 -20.82 -5.00 5.22
CA ALA A 73 -20.53 -3.56 5.22
C ALA A 73 -19.95 -3.02 3.88
N GLY A 74 -19.92 -3.85 2.83
CA GLY A 74 -19.46 -3.45 1.50
C GLY A 74 -17.97 -3.07 1.48
N TRP A 75 -17.66 -1.86 0.99
CA TRP A 75 -16.29 -1.35 0.89
C TRP A 75 -15.69 -0.94 2.25
N LYS A 76 -16.54 -0.65 3.24
CA LYS A 76 -16.10 -0.23 4.58
C LYS A 76 -15.63 -1.40 5.44
N GLY A 77 -16.19 -2.58 5.20
CA GLY A 77 -15.85 -3.80 5.93
C GLY A 77 -14.65 -4.54 5.38
N ARG A 78 -13.91 -3.93 4.44
CA ARG A 78 -12.74 -4.54 3.82
C ARG A 78 -11.62 -3.52 3.64
N GLY A 79 -10.40 -4.00 3.46
CA GLY A 79 -9.25 -3.16 3.18
C GLY A 79 -7.92 -3.88 3.30
N LEU A 80 -6.85 -3.15 3.00
CA LEU A 80 -5.49 -3.62 3.17
C LEU A 80 -4.90 -3.01 4.44
N TRP A 81 -4.21 -3.84 5.19
CA TRP A 81 -3.46 -3.41 6.37
C TRP A 81 -1.98 -3.58 6.12
N THR A 82 -1.22 -2.53 6.36
CA THR A 82 0.23 -2.55 6.25
C THR A 82 0.86 -1.78 7.40
N THR A 83 2.13 -2.06 7.67
CA THR A 83 2.91 -1.32 8.66
C THR A 83 4.06 -0.63 7.98
N SER A 84 4.43 0.54 8.51
CA SER A 84 5.75 1.08 8.25
C SER A 84 6.77 0.19 8.97
N GLY A 85 7.57 -0.54 8.20
CA GLY A 85 8.62 -1.44 8.68
C GLY A 85 9.98 -0.75 8.80
N ASP A 86 9.99 0.56 9.01
CA ASP A 86 11.22 1.33 9.18
C ASP A 86 11.93 0.95 10.48
N ARG A 87 13.25 0.75 10.41
CA ARG A 87 14.07 0.38 11.57
C ARG A 87 14.52 1.61 12.35
N ALA A 88 14.40 2.80 11.76
CA ALA A 88 14.76 4.07 12.37
C ALA A 88 13.61 5.08 12.25
N PRO A 89 12.45 4.83 12.89
CA PRO A 89 11.26 5.70 12.77
C PRO A 89 11.49 7.15 13.22
N TRP A 90 12.56 7.42 13.97
CA TRP A 90 12.98 8.79 14.33
C TRP A 90 13.61 9.59 13.18
N LEU A 91 13.88 8.96 12.03
CA LEU A 91 14.29 9.65 10.79
C LEU A 91 13.09 10.06 9.92
N MET A 92 11.89 9.54 10.23
CA MET A 92 10.66 9.98 9.59
C MET A 92 10.18 11.32 10.16
N GLU A 93 9.18 11.90 9.49
CA GLU A 93 8.57 13.16 9.92
C GLU A 93 8.13 13.12 11.40
N GLY A 94 8.56 14.15 12.13
CA GLY A 94 8.30 14.34 13.57
C GLY A 94 9.30 13.67 14.52
N GLY A 95 10.34 12.99 14.02
CA GLY A 95 11.61 12.82 14.73
C GLY A 95 11.61 11.90 15.96
N LYS A 96 12.47 12.24 16.94
CA LYS A 96 12.71 11.42 18.14
C LYS A 96 11.41 11.10 18.88
N GLY A 97 11.20 9.82 19.20
CA GLY A 97 10.02 9.33 19.91
C GLY A 97 8.90 8.81 19.01
N LYS A 98 9.03 8.93 17.68
CA LYS A 98 8.12 8.28 16.73
C LYS A 98 8.17 6.76 16.86
N ARG A 99 7.00 6.15 16.67
CA ARG A 99 6.76 4.71 16.68
C ARG A 99 6.39 4.24 15.28
N PRO A 100 6.56 2.95 14.97
CA PRO A 100 6.00 2.36 13.76
C PRO A 100 4.49 2.64 13.68
N ILE A 101 4.01 2.90 12.47
CA ILE A 101 2.59 3.13 12.19
C ILE A 101 1.98 1.92 11.47
N ALA A 102 0.72 1.64 11.76
CA ALA A 102 -0.12 0.77 10.96
C ALA A 102 -1.07 1.64 10.12
N VAL A 103 -1.25 1.29 8.86
CA VAL A 103 -2.08 2.03 7.91
C VAL A 103 -3.13 1.08 7.35
N HIS A 104 -4.37 1.57 7.30
CA HIS A 104 -5.51 0.91 6.69
C HIS A 104 -5.87 1.62 5.39
N PHE A 105 -5.76 0.90 4.27
CA PHE A 105 -6.19 1.38 2.96
C PHE A 105 -7.58 0.86 2.66
N GLN A 106 -8.47 1.77 2.28
CA GLN A 106 -9.80 1.45 1.78
C GLN A 106 -10.04 2.18 0.47
N ILE A 107 -10.66 1.48 -0.48
CA ILE A 107 -11.09 2.07 -1.75
C ILE A 107 -12.61 2.04 -1.84
N ARG A 108 -13.19 3.16 -2.28
CA ARG A 108 -14.61 3.24 -2.56
C ARG A 108 -14.90 2.72 -3.96
N PRO A 109 -16.06 2.06 -4.19
CA PRO A 109 -16.47 1.66 -5.53
C PRO A 109 -16.77 2.87 -6.42
N ASP A 110 -17.19 3.98 -5.81
CA ASP A 110 -17.43 5.26 -6.47
C ASP A 110 -17.16 6.44 -5.50
N PRO A 111 -16.94 7.67 -6.01
CA PRO A 111 -16.61 8.82 -5.17
C PRO A 111 -17.69 9.22 -4.15
N LEU A 112 -18.95 8.85 -4.38
CA LEU A 112 -20.10 9.23 -3.56
C LEU A 112 -20.55 8.12 -2.59
N ALA A 113 -19.94 6.94 -2.66
CA ALA A 113 -20.22 5.81 -1.77
C ALA A 113 -20.11 6.25 -0.31
N ARG A 114 -21.18 6.02 0.47
CA ARG A 114 -21.31 6.50 1.85
C ARG A 114 -20.86 5.50 2.88
#